data_AF-A0A1S8FME1-F1
#
_entry.id   AF-A0A1S8FME1-F1
#
_cell.length_a   1.000
_cell.length_b   1.000
_cell.length_c   1.000
_cell.angle_alpha   90.00
_cell.angle_beta   90.00
_cell.angle_gamma   90.00
#
_symmetry.space_group_name_H-M   'P 1'
#
loop_
_entity.id
_entity.type
_entity.pdbx_description
1 polymer ?
#
loop_
_entity_poly.entity_id
_entity_poly.type
_entity_poly.pdbx_seq_one_letter_code
_entity_poly.pdbx_strand_id
1 'polypeptide(L)'
;MNKLIERVCGLLAALALFAIMALTFFDVGGRKLLSNSIPGSLELTELLMVVVIFAALPLVSLRGEHVVFDSLDHYLPEVVRKAQRAIMQVLCGAALLGLAWLMWQTGGQYLETGETTAQLKILKAPFIYGMAVMCAVAGLIHLGMALHPTREAETGEGVTL
;
A
#
# COMPACT_ATOMS: atom_id res chain seq x y z
N MET A 1 17.47 6.24 -5.50
CA MET A 1 16.01 6.46 -5.56
C MET A 1 15.28 5.64 -4.50
N ASN A 2 15.53 4.33 -4.40
CA ASN A 2 14.86 3.43 -3.45
C ASN A 2 14.91 3.91 -1.98
N LYS A 3 16.09 4.34 -1.50
CA LYS A 3 16.24 4.87 -0.12
C LYS A 3 15.34 6.07 0.20
N LEU A 4 14.99 6.90 -0.80
CA LEU A 4 14.10 8.05 -0.57
C LEU A 4 12.65 7.58 -0.46
N ILE A 5 12.20 6.72 -1.38
CA ILE A 5 10.86 6.11 -1.35
C ILE A 5 10.68 5.37 -0.02
N GLU A 6 11.66 4.56 0.38
CA GLU A 6 11.64 3.82 1.63
C GLU A 6 11.49 4.73 2.85
N ARG A 7 12.25 5.82 2.91
CA ARG A 7 12.18 6.77 4.03
C ARG A 7 10.86 7.52 4.07
N VAL A 8 10.39 8.03 2.92
CA VAL A 8 9.18 8.85 2.85
C VAL A 8 7.95 7.99 3.14
N CYS A 9 7.79 6.87 2.42
CA CYS A 9 6.68 5.94 2.62
C CYS A 9 6.72 5.33 4.02
N GLY A 10 7.91 4.97 4.51
CA GLY A 10 8.09 4.35 5.83
C GLY A 10 7.75 5.31 6.95
N LEU A 11 8.22 6.55 6.87
CA LEU A 11 7.89 7.59 7.86
C LEU A 11 6.40 7.91 7.83
N LEU A 12 5.81 8.03 6.64
CA LEU A 12 4.39 8.35 6.48
C LEU A 12 3.49 7.23 7.04
N ALA A 13 3.79 5.96 6.74
CA ALA A 13 3.11 4.82 7.32
C ALA A 13 3.29 4.74 8.85
N ALA A 14 4.52 4.95 9.35
CA ALA A 14 4.81 4.90 10.78
C ALA A 14 4.09 6.01 11.56
N LEU A 15 4.07 7.24 11.04
CA LEU A 15 3.35 8.36 11.65
C LEU A 15 1.84 8.13 11.65
N ALA A 16 1.27 7.63 10.55
CA ALA A 16 -0.15 7.32 10.47
C ALA A 16 -0.53 6.19 11.44
N LEU A 17 0.27 5.12 11.52
CA LEU A 17 0.06 4.03 12.46
C LEU A 17 0.17 4.49 13.92
N PHE A 18 1.18 5.31 14.22
CA PHE A 18 1.31 5.92 15.53
C PHE A 18 0.11 6.82 15.88
N ALA A 19 -0.42 7.56 14.92
CA ALA A 19 -1.61 8.37 15.10
C ALA A 19 -2.85 7.50 15.41
N ILE A 20 -3.03 6.36 14.74
CA ILE A 20 -4.10 5.39 15.08
C ILE A 20 -3.92 4.88 16.51
N MET A 21 -2.70 4.50 16.90
CA MET A 21 -2.41 4.02 18.25
C MET A 21 -2.69 5.10 19.32
N ALA A 22 -2.28 6.35 19.07
CA ALA A 22 -2.58 7.46 19.98
C ALA A 22 -4.08 7.74 20.06
N LEU A 23 -4.77 7.78 18.91
CA LEU A 23 -6.21 8.00 18.82
C LEU A 23 -6.98 6.95 19.61
N THR A 24 -6.66 5.67 19.41
CA THR A 24 -7.29 4.55 20.13
C THR A 24 -7.01 4.60 21.64
N PHE A 25 -5.79 4.95 22.05
CA PHE A 25 -5.46 5.14 23.46
C PHE A 25 -6.29 6.25 24.11
N PHE A 26 -6.33 7.43 23.48
CA PHE A 26 -7.10 8.57 23.99
C PHE A 26 -8.62 8.33 23.92
N ASP A 27 -9.13 7.64 22.90
CA ASP A 27 -10.55 7.29 22.78
C ASP A 27 -11.01 6.36 23.91
N VAL A 28 -10.25 5.29 24.18
CA VAL A 28 -10.54 4.35 25.27
C VAL A 28 -10.35 5.03 26.64
N GLY A 29 -9.29 5.84 26.79
CA GLY A 29 -9.02 6.60 28.01
C GLY A 29 -10.13 7.60 28.33
N GLY A 30 -10.54 8.41 27.34
CA GLY A 30 -11.65 9.35 27.47
C GLY A 30 -12.96 8.66 27.81
N ARG A 31 -13.26 7.53 27.15
CA ARG A 31 -14.46 6.73 27.43
C ARG A 31 -14.49 6.22 28.86
N LYS A 32 -13.35 5.78 29.40
CA LYS A 32 -13.26 5.22 30.76
C LYS A 32 -13.21 6.29 31.85
N LEU A 33 -12.55 7.42 31.62
CA LEU A 33 -12.30 8.44 32.65
C LEU A 33 -13.32 9.59 32.62
N LEU A 34 -13.79 9.97 31.44
CA LEU A 34 -14.63 11.15 31.22
C LEU A 34 -16.03 10.78 30.68
N SER A 35 -16.34 9.48 30.57
CA SER A 35 -17.59 8.95 29.99
C SER A 35 -17.90 9.45 28.56
N ASN A 36 -16.91 10.01 27.88
CA ASN A 36 -17.02 10.59 26.55
C ASN A 36 -15.93 10.02 25.63
N SER A 37 -16.33 9.52 24.46
CA SER A 37 -15.42 9.05 23.42
C SER A 37 -15.01 10.19 22.50
N ILE A 38 -13.95 10.00 21.71
CA ILE A 38 -13.57 11.00 20.71
C ILE A 38 -14.59 10.94 19.56
N PRO A 39 -15.29 12.04 19.26
CA PRO A 39 -16.25 12.06 18.17
C PRO A 39 -15.55 11.85 16.83
N GLY A 40 -16.05 10.91 16.01
CA GLY A 40 -15.48 10.60 14.70
C GLY A 40 -14.16 9.81 14.76
N SER A 41 -13.85 9.16 15.89
CA SER A 41 -12.65 8.31 16.01
C SER A 41 -12.61 7.17 14.99
N LEU A 42 -13.77 6.62 14.63
CA LEU A 42 -13.91 5.62 13.57
C LEU A 42 -13.50 6.19 12.19
N GLU A 43 -14.10 7.30 11.78
CA GLU A 43 -13.81 7.94 10.48
C GLU A 43 -12.34 8.34 10.36
N LEU A 44 -11.75 8.86 11.45
CA LEU A 44 -10.34 9.22 11.47
C LEU A 44 -9.44 7.97 11.35
N THR A 45 -9.82 6.88 12.01
CA THR A 45 -9.10 5.60 11.89
C THR A 45 -9.19 5.05 10.47
N GLU A 46 -10.34 5.13 9.81
CA GLU A 46 -10.52 4.71 8.41
C GLU A 46 -9.61 5.51 7.47
N LEU A 47 -9.61 6.85 7.61
CA LEU A 47 -8.75 7.71 6.79
C LEU A 47 -7.26 7.46 7.05
N LEU A 48 -6.85 7.27 8.31
CA LEU A 48 -5.47 6.94 8.64
C LEU A 48 -5.08 5.54 8.15
N MET A 49 -6.00 4.58 8.16
CA MET A 49 -5.75 3.22 7.65
C MET A 49 -5.51 3.23 6.14
N VAL A 50 -6.25 4.06 5.39
CA VAL A 50 -5.96 4.32 3.97
C VAL A 50 -4.52 4.83 3.82
N VAL A 51 -4.11 5.81 4.61
CA VAL A 51 -2.73 6.33 4.56
C VAL A 51 -1.70 5.24 4.85
N VAL A 52 -1.91 4.41 5.88
CA VAL A 52 -1.02 3.30 6.23
C VAL A 52 -0.90 2.28 5.09
N ILE A 53 -2.04 1.80 4.57
CA ILE A 53 -2.07 0.75 3.54
C ILE A 53 -1.36 1.23 2.28
N PHE A 54 -1.73 2.40 1.76
CA PHE A 54 -1.20 2.87 0.49
C PHE A 54 0.24 3.37 0.61
N ALA A 55 0.67 3.87 1.76
CA ALA A 55 2.08 4.15 2.00
C ALA A 55 2.93 2.89 2.09
N ALA A 56 2.39 1.79 2.63
CA ALA A 56 3.07 0.50 2.69
C ALA A 56 3.18 -0.20 1.33
N LEU A 57 2.25 0.05 0.40
CA LEU A 57 2.23 -0.62 -0.92
C LEU A 57 3.56 -0.47 -1.69
N PRO A 58 4.11 0.74 -1.96
CA PRO A 58 5.41 0.87 -2.62
C PRO A 58 6.58 0.21 -1.88
N LEU A 59 6.54 0.20 -0.54
CA LEU A 59 7.58 -0.40 0.30
C LEU A 59 7.64 -1.91 0.13
N VAL A 60 6.48 -2.57 0.26
CA VAL A 60 6.34 -4.02 0.12
C VAL A 60 6.70 -4.46 -1.31
N SER A 61 6.26 -3.68 -2.32
CA SER A 61 6.62 -3.92 -3.72
C SER A 61 8.13 -3.82 -3.95
N LEU A 62 8.82 -2.83 -3.38
CA LEU A 62 10.28 -2.69 -3.52
C LEU A 62 11.05 -3.83 -2.88
N ARG A 63 10.56 -4.35 -1.76
CA ARG A 63 11.25 -5.41 -1.00
C ARG A 63 10.89 -6.82 -1.47
N GLY A 64 9.91 -6.97 -2.36
CA GLY A 64 9.43 -8.28 -2.77
C GLY A 64 8.79 -9.06 -1.62
N GLU A 65 8.27 -8.38 -0.60
CA GLU A 65 7.67 -8.99 0.60
C GLU A 65 6.25 -9.56 0.33
N HIS A 66 5.85 -9.67 -0.94
CA HIS A 66 4.61 -10.33 -1.32
C HIS A 66 4.72 -11.83 -1.05
N VAL A 67 3.63 -12.45 -0.59
CA VAL A 67 3.58 -13.90 -0.42
C VAL A 67 3.65 -14.57 -1.79
N VAL A 68 4.73 -15.30 -2.06
CA VAL A 68 4.96 -16.07 -3.29
C VAL A 68 4.69 -17.54 -3.02
N PHE A 69 4.06 -18.22 -3.97
CA PHE A 69 3.77 -19.65 -3.86
C PHE A 69 4.59 -20.43 -4.90
N ASP A 70 5.56 -21.22 -4.42
CA ASP A 70 6.56 -21.89 -5.28
C ASP A 70 6.15 -23.31 -5.74
N SER A 71 4.85 -23.65 -5.68
CA SER A 71 4.42 -25.05 -5.93
C SER A 71 4.63 -25.55 -7.36
N LEU A 72 4.66 -24.65 -8.35
CA LEU A 72 4.89 -25.02 -9.75
C LEU A 72 6.34 -24.83 -10.18
N ASP A 73 7.15 -24.16 -9.36
CA ASP A 73 8.51 -23.74 -9.68
C ASP A 73 9.45 -24.95 -9.89
N HIS A 74 9.17 -26.10 -9.27
CA HIS A 74 10.00 -27.31 -9.40
C HIS A 74 9.84 -28.02 -10.75
N TYR A 75 8.73 -27.77 -11.46
CA TYR A 75 8.41 -28.44 -12.74
C TYR A 75 8.73 -27.58 -13.97
N LEU A 76 9.13 -26.32 -13.78
CA LEU A 76 9.32 -25.36 -14.88
C LEU A 76 10.81 -25.09 -15.17
N PRO A 77 11.23 -25.14 -16.45
CA PRO A 77 12.59 -24.75 -16.85
C PRO A 77 12.84 -23.26 -16.59
N GLU A 78 14.09 -22.89 -16.31
CA GLU A 78 14.47 -21.53 -15.87
C GLU A 78 13.97 -20.40 -16.77
N VAL A 79 13.94 -20.62 -18.08
CA VAL A 79 13.50 -19.62 -19.06
C VAL A 79 12.01 -19.31 -18.87
N VAL A 80 11.19 -20.34 -18.64
CA VAL A 80 9.74 -20.18 -18.41
C VAL A 80 9.48 -19.48 -17.08
N ARG A 81 10.25 -19.81 -16.04
CA ARG A 81 10.17 -19.13 -14.74
C ARG A 81 10.50 -17.65 -14.84
N LYS A 82 11.56 -17.28 -15.58
CA LYS A 82 11.94 -15.88 -15.82
C LYS A 82 10.85 -15.13 -16.60
N ALA A 83 10.30 -15.75 -17.65
CA ALA A 83 9.20 -15.17 -18.42
C ALA A 83 7.93 -15.00 -17.57
N GLN A 84 7.55 -16.00 -16.79
CA GLN A 84 6.41 -15.94 -15.87
C GLN A 84 6.55 -14.81 -14.86
N ARG A 85 7.73 -14.68 -14.22
CA ARG A 85 8.00 -13.58 -13.27
C ARG A 85 7.90 -12.22 -13.96
N ALA A 86 8.49 -12.05 -15.15
CA ALA A 86 8.40 -10.82 -15.91
C ALA A 86 6.95 -10.47 -16.29
N ILE A 87 6.17 -11.45 -16.77
CA ILE A 87 4.75 -11.27 -17.08
C ILE A 87 3.96 -10.86 -15.84
N MET A 88 4.19 -11.51 -14.70
CA MET A 88 3.51 -11.17 -13.45
C MET A 88 3.83 -9.75 -13.01
N GLN A 89 5.10 -9.34 -13.08
CA GLN A 89 5.52 -7.97 -12.77
C GLN A 89 4.84 -6.94 -13.68
N VAL A 90 4.74 -7.22 -14.99
CA VAL A 90 4.02 -6.35 -15.94
C VAL A 90 2.53 -6.29 -15.62
N LEU A 91 1.90 -7.43 -15.34
CA LEU A 91 0.47 -7.49 -15.00
C LEU A 91 0.16 -6.73 -13.71
N CYS A 92 0.94 -6.94 -12.65
CA CYS A 92 0.81 -6.19 -11.39
C CYS A 92 1.04 -4.69 -11.61
N GLY A 93 2.08 -4.33 -12.37
CA GLY A 93 2.37 -2.93 -12.70
C GLY A 93 1.23 -2.25 -13.46
N ALA A 94 0.71 -2.91 -14.49
CA ALA A 94 -0.41 -2.41 -15.29
C ALA A 94 -1.70 -2.30 -14.45
N ALA A 95 -2.00 -3.29 -13.61
CA ALA A 95 -3.16 -3.26 -12.73
C ALA A 95 -3.09 -2.11 -11.72
N LEU A 96 -1.93 -1.88 -11.09
CA LEU A 96 -1.73 -0.78 -10.15
C LEU A 96 -1.79 0.59 -10.83
N LEU A 97 -1.28 0.74 -12.05
CA LEU A 97 -1.44 1.96 -12.85
C LEU A 97 -2.89 2.20 -13.27
N GLY A 98 -3.62 1.14 -13.64
CA GLY A 98 -5.05 1.22 -13.91
C GLY A 98 -5.85 1.66 -12.68
N LEU A 99 -5.52 1.13 -11.50
CA LEU A 99 -6.09 1.57 -10.22
C LEU A 99 -5.74 3.02 -9.91
N ALA A 100 -4.49 3.44 -10.16
CA ALA A 100 -4.07 4.83 -9.97
C ALA A 100 -4.90 5.79 -10.83
N TRP A 101 -5.11 5.44 -12.09
CA TRP A 101 -5.95 6.22 -13.01
C TRP A 101 -7.40 6.32 -12.54
N LEU A 102 -7.99 5.19 -12.15
CA LEU A 102 -9.36 5.14 -11.64
C LEU A 102 -9.52 6.00 -10.39
N MET A 103 -8.60 5.86 -9.43
CA MET A 103 -8.61 6.67 -8.21
C MET A 103 -8.43 8.15 -8.50
N TRP A 104 -7.60 8.52 -9.49
CA TRP A 104 -7.45 9.92 -9.90
C TRP A 104 -8.78 10.51 -10.41
N GLN A 105 -9.52 9.77 -11.24
CA GLN A 105 -10.86 10.18 -11.67
C GLN A 105 -11.86 10.26 -10.50
N THR A 106 -11.87 9.26 -9.62
CA THR A 106 -12.73 9.25 -8.42
C THR A 106 -12.43 10.44 -7.51
N GLY A 107 -11.15 10.81 -7.34
CA GLY A 107 -10.74 12.00 -6.60
C GLY A 107 -11.29 13.29 -7.21
N GLY A 108 -11.32 13.37 -8.55
CA GLY A 108 -11.94 14.48 -9.28
C GLY A 108 -13.44 14.58 -9.00
N GLN A 109 -14.16 13.46 -9.13
CA GLN A 109 -15.59 13.39 -8.84
C GLN A 109 -15.90 13.81 -7.40
N TYR A 110 -15.11 13.34 -6.42
CA TYR A 110 -15.32 13.65 -5.01
C TYR A 110 -15.06 15.12 -4.68
N LEU A 111 -14.14 15.76 -5.41
CA LEU A 111 -13.87 17.18 -5.27
C LEU A 111 -15.03 18.01 -5.85
N GLU A 112 -15.59 17.60 -6.99
CA GLU A 112 -16.73 18.26 -7.62
C GLU A 112 -18.02 18.13 -6.81
N THR A 113 -18.28 16.94 -6.26
CA THR A 113 -19.49 16.67 -5.45
C THR A 113 -19.37 17.13 -4.00
N GLY A 114 -18.16 17.46 -3.53
CA GLY A 114 -17.91 17.81 -2.13
C GLY A 114 -18.12 16.64 -1.17
N GLU A 115 -17.76 15.42 -1.59
CA GLU A 115 -17.89 14.19 -0.79
C GLU A 115 -17.05 14.28 0.50
N THR A 116 -17.74 14.25 1.65
CA THR A 116 -17.13 14.36 2.98
C THR A 116 -17.46 13.17 3.87
N THR A 117 -16.70 12.99 4.95
CA THR A 117 -17.06 12.03 6.00
C THR A 117 -18.37 12.41 6.69
N ALA A 118 -19.07 11.44 7.28
CA ALA A 118 -20.44 11.65 7.74
C ALA A 118 -20.50 12.62 8.92
N GLN A 119 -19.60 12.45 9.89
CA GLN A 119 -19.56 13.15 11.17
C GLN A 119 -18.59 14.32 11.16
N LEU A 120 -17.33 14.09 10.79
CA LEU A 120 -16.29 15.13 10.83
C LEU A 120 -16.31 16.08 9.63
N LYS A 121 -17.10 15.78 8.59
CA LYS A 121 -17.19 16.56 7.34
C LYS A 121 -15.81 16.79 6.70
N ILE A 122 -14.91 15.81 6.84
CA ILE A 122 -13.59 15.87 6.22
C ILE A 122 -13.73 15.50 4.74
N LEU A 123 -13.15 16.32 3.86
CA LEU A 123 -13.15 16.04 2.43
C LEU A 123 -12.33 14.77 2.14
N LYS A 124 -12.94 13.81 1.44
CA LYS A 124 -12.30 12.52 1.13
C LYS A 124 -11.31 12.62 -0.03
N ALA A 125 -11.51 13.57 -0.94
CA ALA A 125 -10.75 13.72 -2.19
C ALA A 125 -9.21 13.67 -2.01
N PRO A 126 -8.59 14.38 -1.06
CA PRO A 126 -7.13 14.36 -0.87
C PRO A 126 -6.57 12.96 -0.58
N PHE A 127 -7.32 12.13 0.16
CA PHE A 127 -6.91 10.77 0.49
C PHE A 127 -6.96 9.87 -0.75
N ILE A 128 -8.01 10.02 -1.59
CA ILE A 128 -8.14 9.28 -2.84
C ILE A 128 -7.04 9.66 -3.84
N TYR A 129 -6.68 10.94 -3.94
CA TYR A 129 -5.52 11.37 -4.73
C TYR A 129 -4.20 10.79 -4.18
N GLY A 130 -4.04 10.76 -2.86
CA GLY A 130 -2.89 10.11 -2.22
C GLY A 130 -2.77 8.63 -2.58
N MET A 131 -3.90 7.90 -2.55
CA MET A 131 -3.98 6.51 -3.01
C MET A 131 -3.55 6.37 -4.46
N ALA A 132 -4.06 7.23 -5.35
CA ALA A 132 -3.70 7.23 -6.77
C ALA A 132 -2.19 7.37 -6.98
N VAL A 133 -1.56 8.33 -6.30
CA VAL A 133 -0.11 8.55 -6.40
C VAL A 133 0.67 7.33 -5.88
N MET A 134 0.31 6.78 -4.72
CA MET A 134 1.02 5.62 -4.17
C MET A 134 0.85 4.37 -5.05
N CYS A 135 -0.33 4.13 -5.60
CA CYS A 135 -0.56 3.06 -6.59
C CYS A 135 0.28 3.29 -7.85
N ALA A 136 0.38 4.52 -8.34
CA ALA A 136 1.21 4.82 -9.50
C ALA A 136 2.69 4.52 -9.23
N VAL A 137 3.20 4.93 -8.06
CA VAL A 137 4.57 4.64 -7.64
C VAL A 137 4.81 3.14 -7.55
N ALA A 138 3.92 2.39 -6.89
CA ALA A 138 4.02 0.93 -6.81
C ALA A 138 3.96 0.26 -8.20
N GLY A 139 3.08 0.73 -9.08
CA GLY A 139 2.98 0.23 -10.45
C GLY A 139 4.26 0.45 -11.25
N LEU A 140 4.88 1.64 -11.13
CA LEU A 140 6.18 1.93 -11.75
C LEU A 140 7.31 1.07 -11.17
N ILE A 141 7.28 0.77 -9.87
CA ILE A 141 8.24 -0.15 -9.24
C ILE A 141 8.14 -1.54 -9.86
N HIS A 142 6.93 -2.08 -10.00
CA HIS A 142 6.69 -3.39 -10.64
C HIS A 142 7.15 -3.41 -12.11
N LEU A 143 6.87 -2.36 -12.89
CA LEU A 143 7.37 -2.26 -14.26
C LEU A 143 8.90 -2.16 -14.32
N GLY A 144 9.53 -1.45 -13.38
CA GLY A 144 10.99 -1.38 -13.27
C GLY A 144 11.62 -2.75 -12.98
N MET A 145 11.02 -3.53 -12.08
CA MET A 145 11.46 -4.89 -11.77
C MET A 145 11.24 -5.88 -12.92
N ALA A 146 10.22 -5.65 -13.77
CA ALA A 146 10.03 -6.45 -14.99
C ALA A 146 11.20 -6.30 -15.97
N LEU A 147 11.77 -5.09 -16.07
CA LEU A 147 12.89 -4.78 -16.96
C LEU A 147 14.24 -5.22 -16.40
N HIS A 148 14.37 -5.25 -15.07
CA HIS A 148 15.57 -5.68 -14.36
C HIS A 148 15.21 -6.86 -13.44
N PRO A 149 15.09 -8.09 -13.97
CA PRO A 149 14.76 -9.25 -13.16
C PRO A 149 15.79 -9.41 -12.04
N THR A 150 15.38 -9.16 -10.79
CA THR A 150 16.24 -9.33 -9.63
C THR A 150 16.72 -10.78 -9.59
N ARG A 151 18.03 -10.95 -9.53
CA ARG A 151 18.71 -12.24 -9.59
C ARG A 151 18.73 -12.87 -8.19
N GLU A 152 17.57 -13.18 -7.63
CA GLU A 152 17.46 -13.86 -6.32
C GLU A 152 16.32 -14.89 -6.33
N ALA A 153 16.71 -16.15 -6.48
CA ALA A 153 16.07 -17.35 -5.91
C ALA A 153 16.93 -18.58 -6.26
N GLU A 154 18.19 -18.63 -5.80
CA GLU A 154 18.99 -19.88 -5.72
C GLU A 154 19.61 -20.10 -4.32
N THR A 155 19.25 -19.30 -3.31
CA THR A 155 19.77 -19.44 -1.93
C THR A 155 18.71 -20.01 -0.98
N GLY A 156 17.97 -21.01 -1.44
CA GLY A 156 16.99 -21.77 -0.65
C GLY A 156 17.22 -23.28 -0.59
N GLU A 157 18.19 -23.84 -1.35
CA GLU A 157 18.64 -25.22 -1.15
C GLU A 157 19.61 -25.27 0.05
N GLY A 158 19.02 -25.32 1.25
CA GLY A 158 19.77 -25.33 2.49
C GLY A 158 18.93 -25.64 3.72
N VAL A 159 17.84 -26.39 3.57
CA VAL A 159 17.21 -27.09 4.71
C VAL A 159 17.48 -28.57 4.53
N THR A 160 18.64 -28.98 5.05
CA THR A 160 18.87 -30.37 5.46
C THR A 160 17.90 -30.69 6.59
N LEU A 161 16.94 -31.58 6.33
CA LEU A 161 16.44 -32.56 7.28
C LEU A 161 16.30 -33.90 6.55
#